data_AF-A0A2G6C4T8-F1
#
_entry.id   AF-A0A2G6C4T8-F1
#
_cell.length_a   1.000
_cell.length_b   1.000
_cell.length_c   1.000
_cell.angle_alpha   90.00
_cell.angle_beta   90.00
_cell.angle_gamma   90.00
#
_symmetry.space_group_name_H-M   'P 1'
#
loop_
_entity.id
_entity.type
_entity.pdbx_description
1 polymer ?
#
loop_
_entity_poly.entity_id
_entity_poly.type
_entity_poly.pdbx_seq_one_letter_code
_entity_poly.pdbx_strand_id
1 'polypeptide(L)'
;NSFYDHLQGQYNEVDNVNNSRQLLIESCDPAISIATKKAGKVGTSSCSIIGKFIQTNDDATSITSVPVVATKEISSIDESQSETDIINSMSLKAYAPMIGEEPNKYKLLWNASVVNDTDGDVRRFSMLLVRSPFSNVVKTYIAEGKKSLKDTINAPKAKLNLCIKNGGLTSKNMGVSVNPNGANSSAVQITPAGSCG
;
A
#
# COMPACT_ATOMS: atom_id res chain seq x y z
N ASN A 1 14.85 7.57 -10.49
CA ASN A 1 13.66 8.18 -11.14
C ASN A 1 12.69 8.43 -10.00
N SER A 2 12.48 9.69 -9.58
CA SER A 2 11.93 9.98 -8.24
C SER A 2 10.54 9.37 -7.97
N PHE A 3 9.71 9.16 -8.98
CA PHE A 3 8.41 8.50 -8.84
C PHE A 3 8.53 6.98 -8.66
N TYR A 4 9.37 6.35 -9.47
CA TYR A 4 9.73 4.93 -9.34
C TYR A 4 10.39 4.65 -7.98
N ASP A 5 11.35 5.50 -7.59
CA ASP A 5 12.07 5.39 -6.32
C ASP A 5 11.09 5.54 -5.13
N HIS A 6 10.09 6.42 -5.24
CA HIS A 6 9.04 6.59 -4.23
C HIS A 6 8.21 5.30 -4.05
N LEU A 7 7.71 4.70 -5.15
CA LEU A 7 6.91 3.47 -5.12
C LEU A 7 7.73 2.27 -4.62
N GLN A 8 9.00 2.15 -5.02
CA GLN A 8 9.89 1.14 -4.47
C GLN A 8 10.15 1.32 -2.97
N GLY A 9 10.33 2.56 -2.54
CA GLY A 9 10.52 2.90 -1.13
C GLY A 9 9.38 2.40 -0.24
N GLN A 10 8.14 2.38 -0.74
CA GLN A 10 6.99 1.88 0.01
C GLN A 10 7.12 0.39 0.38
N TYR A 11 7.72 -0.43 -0.48
CA TYR A 11 7.97 -1.84 -0.16
C TYR A 11 9.00 -1.99 0.95
N ASN A 12 10.05 -1.17 0.94
CA ASN A 12 11.09 -1.21 1.97
C ASN A 12 10.54 -0.81 3.35
N GLU A 13 9.63 0.17 3.39
CA GLU A 13 8.94 0.59 4.62
C GLU A 13 8.03 -0.53 5.19
N VAL A 14 7.40 -1.34 4.34
CA VAL A 14 6.55 -2.47 4.76
C VAL A 14 7.37 -3.69 5.19
N ASP A 15 8.54 -3.91 4.59
CA ASP A 15 9.42 -5.01 4.98
C ASP A 15 10.12 -4.75 6.32
N ASN A 16 10.44 -3.47 6.61
CA ASN A 16 11.14 -3.05 7.82
C ASN A 16 10.23 -2.29 8.80
N VAL A 17 9.01 -2.79 9.01
CA VAL A 17 8.07 -2.14 9.94
C VAL A 17 8.59 -2.21 11.36
N ASN A 18 8.84 -1.04 11.94
CA ASN A 18 9.16 -0.91 13.35
C ASN A 18 7.87 -0.79 14.19
N ASN A 19 7.42 -1.89 14.78
CA ASN A 19 6.25 -1.97 15.66
C ASN A 19 6.53 -1.53 17.12
N SER A 20 7.70 -0.96 17.43
CA SER A 20 8.03 -0.48 18.79
C SER A 20 7.33 0.82 19.20
N ARG A 21 6.36 1.29 18.42
CA ARG A 21 5.65 2.55 18.67
C ARG A 21 4.48 2.34 19.63
N GLN A 22 4.32 3.24 20.60
CA GLN A 22 3.08 3.37 21.36
C GLN A 22 1.98 3.81 20.40
N LEU A 23 1.24 2.85 19.85
CA LEU A 23 0.02 3.10 19.09
C LEU A 23 -0.95 3.82 20.02
N LEU A 24 -1.68 4.83 19.53
CA LEU A 24 -2.70 5.49 20.34
C LEU A 24 -3.81 4.47 20.61
N ILE A 25 -3.80 3.98 21.85
CA ILE A 25 -4.45 2.75 22.35
C ILE A 25 -5.99 2.79 22.20
N GLU A 26 -6.59 3.97 22.02
CA GLU A 26 -8.04 4.19 22.09
C GLU A 26 -8.86 3.50 20.98
N SER A 27 -8.22 3.07 19.88
CA SER A 27 -8.89 2.43 18.73
C SER A 27 -8.65 0.93 18.61
N CYS A 28 -7.85 0.37 19.52
CA CYS A 28 -7.61 -1.05 19.69
C CYS A 28 -8.65 -1.58 20.66
N ASP A 29 -9.19 -2.79 20.45
CA ASP A 29 -10.22 -3.34 21.34
C ASP A 29 -9.77 -3.25 22.81
N PRO A 30 -10.42 -2.41 23.65
CA PRO A 30 -9.97 -2.13 25.01
C PRO A 30 -10.11 -3.32 25.95
N ALA A 31 -10.79 -4.40 25.54
CA ALA A 31 -10.89 -5.64 26.32
C ALA A 31 -9.59 -6.45 26.33
N ILE A 32 -8.62 -6.14 25.46
CA ILE A 32 -7.38 -6.91 25.34
C ILE A 32 -6.25 -6.03 25.86
N SER A 33 -5.89 -6.26 27.12
CA SER A 33 -4.71 -5.65 27.72
C SER A 33 -3.50 -5.83 26.80
N ILE A 34 -2.65 -4.81 26.73
CA ILE A 34 -1.28 -4.93 26.25
C ILE A 34 -0.54 -5.79 27.27
N ALA A 35 -0.94 -7.06 27.39
CA ALA A 35 -0.19 -8.05 28.12
C ALA A 35 1.10 -8.19 27.32
N THR A 36 2.18 -7.69 27.89
CA THR A 36 3.56 -8.12 27.59
C THR A 36 3.57 -9.65 27.53
N LYS A 37 3.30 -10.22 26.35
CA LYS A 37 3.23 -11.66 26.15
C LYS A 37 4.17 -12.06 25.03
N LYS A 38 5.27 -12.65 25.49
CA LYS A 38 5.96 -13.84 24.96
C LYS A 38 6.01 -13.92 23.45
N ALA A 39 7.18 -13.61 22.88
CA ALA A 39 7.77 -14.22 21.67
C ALA A 39 6.77 -14.84 20.67
N GLY A 40 5.75 -14.07 20.29
CA GLY A 40 4.73 -14.44 19.33
C GLY A 40 5.18 -14.01 17.95
N LYS A 41 4.74 -14.73 16.92
CA LYS A 41 5.05 -14.43 15.52
C LYS A 41 4.83 -12.93 15.23
N VAL A 42 5.77 -12.30 14.54
CA VAL A 42 5.71 -10.87 14.21
C VAL A 42 4.38 -10.58 13.50
N GLY A 43 3.58 -9.63 14.02
CA GLY A 43 2.31 -9.22 13.42
C GLY A 43 1.03 -9.81 14.03
N THR A 44 1.09 -10.47 15.19
CA THR A 44 -0.10 -11.01 15.88
C THR A 44 -0.60 -10.18 17.08
N SER A 45 -0.06 -9.00 17.38
CA SER A 45 -0.63 -8.12 18.42
C SER A 45 -1.90 -7.42 17.93
N SER A 46 -2.86 -7.23 18.84
CA SER A 46 -4.20 -6.64 18.63
C SER A 46 -4.21 -5.24 18.01
N CYS A 47 -3.06 -4.57 17.97
CA CYS A 47 -2.79 -3.45 17.08
C CYS A 47 -1.35 -3.56 16.57
N SER A 48 -1.20 -3.84 15.28
CA SER A 48 0.12 -3.95 14.63
C SER A 48 0.09 -3.19 13.31
N ILE A 49 1.14 -2.44 13.01
CA ILE A 49 1.35 -1.93 11.66
C ILE A 49 1.74 -3.13 10.81
N ILE A 50 0.96 -3.40 9.77
CA ILE A 50 1.17 -4.55 8.89
C ILE A 50 1.38 -4.14 7.43
N GLY A 51 1.27 -2.85 7.11
CA GLY A 51 1.30 -2.44 5.72
C GLY A 51 1.22 -0.95 5.47
N LYS A 52 1.06 -0.60 4.19
CA LYS A 52 0.87 0.75 3.67
C LYS A 52 -0.27 0.74 2.66
N PHE A 53 -1.13 1.75 2.75
CA PHE A 53 -2.17 2.01 1.77
C PHE A 53 -1.82 3.27 1.00
N ILE A 54 -1.81 3.17 -0.31
CA ILE A 54 -1.22 4.13 -1.24
C ILE A 54 -2.31 4.50 -2.23
N GLN A 55 -2.59 5.79 -2.38
CA GLN A 55 -3.62 6.27 -3.29
C GLN A 55 -3.20 7.54 -3.98
N THR A 56 -3.60 7.68 -5.23
CA THR A 56 -3.58 8.98 -5.92
C THR A 56 -4.67 9.91 -5.36
N ASN A 57 -4.40 11.20 -5.37
CA ASN A 57 -5.43 12.23 -5.20
C ASN A 57 -6.34 12.33 -6.44
N ASP A 58 -7.35 13.19 -6.38
CA ASP A 58 -8.44 13.21 -7.36
C ASP A 58 -8.02 13.74 -8.75
N ASP A 59 -6.97 14.56 -8.84
CA ASP A 59 -6.37 15.03 -10.10
C ASP A 59 -5.14 14.21 -10.52
N ALA A 60 -4.80 13.15 -9.76
CA ALA A 60 -3.62 12.30 -9.92
C ALA A 60 -2.29 13.07 -10.02
N THR A 61 -2.18 14.25 -9.40
CA THR A 61 -0.94 15.03 -9.32
C THR A 61 -0.12 14.71 -8.07
N SER A 62 -0.68 13.94 -7.13
CA SER A 62 0.04 13.47 -5.96
C SER A 62 -0.40 12.08 -5.52
N ILE A 63 0.50 11.41 -4.81
CA ILE A 63 0.27 10.12 -4.16
C ILE A 63 0.35 10.34 -2.65
N THR A 64 -0.59 9.76 -1.93
CA THR A 64 -0.58 9.70 -0.47
C THR A 64 -0.41 8.25 -0.04
N SER A 65 0.55 8.01 0.85
CA SER A 65 0.81 6.72 1.48
C SER A 65 0.59 6.83 2.98
N VAL A 66 -0.27 5.98 3.52
CA VAL A 66 -0.61 5.92 4.94
C VAL A 66 -0.33 4.54 5.51
N PRO A 67 0.09 4.43 6.78
CA PRO A 67 0.23 3.15 7.46
C PRO A 67 -1.11 2.41 7.55
N VAL A 68 -1.04 1.08 7.53
CA VAL A 68 -2.17 0.18 7.73
C VAL A 68 -1.96 -0.63 8.99
N VAL A 69 -2.97 -0.59 9.86
CA VAL A 69 -2.98 -1.26 11.15
C VAL A 69 -4.04 -2.36 11.13
N ALA A 70 -3.66 -3.56 11.59
CA ALA A 70 -4.61 -4.60 11.96
C ALA A 70 -5.15 -4.31 13.37
N THR A 71 -6.47 -4.20 13.54
CA THR A 71 -7.07 -3.91 14.86
C THR A 71 -7.72 -5.11 15.51
N LYS A 72 -7.61 -6.30 14.89
CA LYS A 72 -8.13 -7.55 15.41
C LYS A 72 -7.04 -8.61 15.38
N GLU A 73 -6.82 -9.26 16.51
CA GLU A 73 -5.93 -10.41 16.63
C GLU A 73 -6.57 -11.64 15.98
N ILE A 74 -5.74 -12.44 15.29
CA ILE A 74 -6.15 -13.77 14.81
C ILE A 74 -5.64 -14.79 15.83
N SER A 75 -6.53 -15.23 16.72
CA SER A 75 -6.23 -16.19 17.78
C SER A 75 -5.94 -17.61 17.26
N SER A 76 -6.43 -17.94 16.06
CA SER A 76 -6.20 -19.21 15.40
C SER A 76 -6.32 -19.00 13.88
N ILE A 77 -5.25 -19.34 13.15
CA ILE A 77 -5.26 -19.32 11.68
C ILE A 77 -5.68 -20.72 11.24
N ASP A 78 -6.76 -20.79 10.47
CA ASP A 78 -7.11 -21.99 9.72
C ASP A 78 -6.25 -22.01 8.44
N GLU A 79 -5.31 -22.96 8.37
CA GLU A 79 -4.39 -23.08 7.22
C GLU A 79 -5.10 -23.42 5.90
N SER A 80 -6.39 -23.78 5.94
CA SER A 80 -7.22 -23.96 4.75
C SER A 80 -7.75 -22.65 4.15
N GLN A 81 -7.68 -21.53 4.89
CA GLN A 81 -8.11 -20.22 4.40
C GLN A 81 -7.07 -19.60 3.47
N SER A 82 -7.54 -18.85 2.47
CA SER A 82 -6.61 -18.08 1.64
C SER A 82 -5.98 -16.94 2.44
N GLU A 83 -4.75 -16.54 2.10
CA GLU A 83 -4.11 -15.38 2.75
C GLU A 83 -4.95 -14.10 2.64
N THR A 84 -5.76 -13.98 1.58
CA THR A 84 -6.64 -12.82 1.41
C THR A 84 -7.81 -12.85 2.39
N ASP A 85 -8.36 -14.02 2.70
CA ASP A 85 -9.41 -14.17 3.71
C ASP A 85 -8.88 -13.88 5.11
N ILE A 86 -7.67 -14.35 5.41
CA ILE A 86 -6.95 -14.07 6.65
C ILE A 86 -6.76 -12.56 6.79
N ILE A 87 -6.21 -11.88 5.77
CA ILE A 87 -6.00 -10.42 5.78
C ILE A 87 -7.32 -9.66 5.95
N ASN A 88 -8.39 -10.08 5.27
CA ASN A 88 -9.73 -9.50 5.45
C ASN A 88 -10.26 -9.67 6.89
N SER A 89 -9.91 -10.75 7.59
CA SER A 89 -10.36 -11.01 8.96
C SER A 89 -9.69 -10.10 10.01
N MET A 90 -8.53 -9.51 9.70
CA MET A 90 -7.73 -8.67 10.62
C MET A 90 -8.31 -7.28 10.91
N SER A 91 -9.46 -6.92 10.30
CA SER A 91 -10.13 -5.62 10.48
C SER A 91 -9.17 -4.44 10.28
N LEU A 92 -8.70 -4.27 9.04
CA LEU A 92 -7.66 -3.31 8.71
C LEU A 92 -8.16 -1.87 8.69
N LYS A 93 -7.37 -0.95 9.25
CA LYS A 93 -7.59 0.50 9.17
C LYS A 93 -6.37 1.19 8.55
N ALA A 94 -6.61 2.08 7.59
CA ALA A 94 -5.61 2.94 6.98
C ALA A 94 -5.73 4.33 7.60
N TYR A 95 -4.85 4.68 8.54
CA TYR A 95 -4.94 5.96 9.22
C TYR A 95 -3.61 6.35 9.89
N ALA A 96 -3.01 7.44 9.44
CA ALA A 96 -1.74 7.93 9.96
C ALA A 96 -1.84 8.48 11.41
N PRO A 97 -2.91 9.21 11.79
CA PRO A 97 -3.03 9.72 13.16
C PRO A 97 -3.21 8.64 14.23
N MET A 98 -3.66 7.42 13.89
CA MET A 98 -3.73 6.29 14.84
C MET A 98 -2.36 5.91 15.43
N ILE A 99 -1.27 6.30 14.74
CA ILE A 99 0.09 5.98 15.14
C ILE A 99 0.98 7.23 15.30
N GLY A 100 0.36 8.42 15.32
CA GLY A 100 1.06 9.69 15.40
C GLY A 100 1.95 9.99 14.18
N GLU A 101 1.67 9.39 13.02
CA GLU A 101 2.36 9.69 11.77
C GLU A 101 1.55 10.66 10.91
N GLU A 102 2.25 11.51 10.17
CA GLU A 102 1.67 12.26 9.07
C GLU A 102 1.63 11.37 7.81
N PRO A 103 0.59 11.45 6.96
CA PRO A 103 0.58 10.80 5.67
C PRO A 103 1.81 11.21 4.83
N ASN A 104 2.52 10.23 4.26
CA ASN A 104 3.59 10.53 3.32
C ASN A 104 2.95 10.97 1.99
N LYS A 105 3.19 12.21 1.59
CA LYS A 105 2.66 12.78 0.34
C LYS A 105 3.79 13.00 -0.65
N TYR A 106 3.71 12.35 -1.80
CA TYR A 106 4.59 12.58 -2.93
C TYR A 106 3.86 13.40 -3.99
N LYS A 107 4.34 14.62 -4.25
CA LYS A 107 3.80 15.50 -5.29
C LYS A 107 4.59 15.33 -6.57
N LEU A 108 3.89 15.12 -7.68
CA LEU A 108 4.50 15.15 -9.01
C LEU A 108 4.92 16.59 -9.35
N LEU A 109 6.14 16.74 -9.86
CA LEU A 109 6.68 18.04 -10.25
C LEU A 109 6.13 18.48 -11.62
N TRP A 110 6.31 19.77 -11.96
CA TRP A 110 6.03 20.31 -13.31
C TRP A 110 4.57 20.15 -13.79
N ASN A 111 3.62 20.24 -12.85
CA ASN A 111 2.19 20.01 -13.12
C ASN A 111 1.91 18.65 -13.79
N ALA A 112 2.77 17.66 -13.52
CA ALA A 112 2.60 16.34 -14.06
C ALA A 112 1.46 15.59 -13.35
N SER A 113 0.84 14.67 -14.08
CA SER A 113 -0.21 13.80 -13.56
C SER A 113 0.06 12.36 -13.95
N VAL A 114 -0.44 11.44 -13.11
CA VAL A 114 -0.49 10.02 -13.47
C VAL A 114 -1.63 9.82 -14.48
N VAL A 115 -1.32 9.20 -15.60
CA VAL A 115 -2.25 8.90 -16.69
C VAL A 115 -2.19 7.43 -17.09
N ASN A 116 -3.22 6.96 -17.78
CA ASN A 116 -3.20 5.62 -18.38
C ASN A 116 -2.14 5.58 -19.50
N ASP A 117 -1.65 4.38 -19.77
CA ASP A 117 -0.72 4.10 -20.85
C ASP A 117 -1.38 4.07 -22.24
N THR A 118 -2.71 3.99 -22.31
CA THR A 118 -3.47 3.80 -23.57
C THR A 118 -4.16 5.04 -24.13
N ASP A 119 -4.73 5.89 -23.26
CA ASP A 119 -5.57 7.04 -23.67
C ASP A 119 -5.04 8.39 -23.15
N GLY A 120 -4.05 8.37 -22.24
CA GLY A 120 -3.51 9.58 -21.62
C GLY A 120 -4.48 10.30 -20.68
N ASP A 121 -5.60 9.66 -20.30
CA ASP A 121 -6.54 10.14 -19.30
C ASP A 121 -5.98 9.96 -17.89
N VAL A 122 -6.44 10.82 -16.97
CA VAL A 122 -6.03 10.80 -15.56
C VAL A 122 -6.27 9.42 -14.95
N ARG A 123 -5.19 8.79 -14.49
CA ARG A 123 -5.20 7.45 -13.91
C ARG A 123 -5.13 7.53 -12.40
N ARG A 124 -6.26 7.22 -11.77
CA ARG A 124 -6.37 7.05 -10.32
C ARG A 124 -6.17 5.59 -9.95
N PHE A 125 -5.54 5.33 -8.82
CA PHE A 125 -5.39 3.98 -8.29
C PHE A 125 -5.38 3.96 -6.76
N SER A 126 -5.64 2.75 -6.24
CA SER A 126 -5.44 2.40 -4.85
C SER A 126 -4.58 1.15 -4.79
N MET A 127 -3.58 1.15 -3.94
CA MET A 127 -2.66 0.04 -3.76
C MET A 127 -2.48 -0.22 -2.27
N LEU A 128 -2.55 -1.49 -1.90
CA LEU A 128 -2.32 -1.96 -0.54
C LEU A 128 -1.13 -2.91 -0.56
N LEU A 129 -0.11 -2.57 0.23
CA LEU A 129 1.03 -3.43 0.51
C LEU A 129 0.86 -3.95 1.94
N VAL A 130 0.71 -5.26 2.12
CA VAL A 130 0.52 -5.88 3.44
C VAL A 130 1.51 -7.00 3.63
N ARG A 131 2.28 -6.96 4.71
CA ARG A 131 3.10 -8.08 5.14
C ARG A 131 2.20 -9.15 5.74
N SER A 132 2.13 -10.31 5.08
CA SER A 132 1.37 -11.45 5.56
C SER A 132 1.93 -11.91 6.92
N PRO A 133 1.11 -11.99 7.99
CA PRO A 133 1.58 -12.51 9.28
C PRO A 133 1.89 -14.01 9.24
N PHE A 134 1.44 -14.72 8.19
CA PHE A 134 1.67 -16.15 8.02
C PHE A 134 2.98 -16.43 7.28
N SER A 135 3.10 -15.89 6.06
CA SER A 135 4.26 -16.15 5.21
C SER A 135 5.41 -15.17 5.44
N ASN A 136 5.19 -14.08 6.18
CA ASN A 136 6.07 -12.92 6.30
C ASN A 136 6.39 -12.22 4.96
N VAL A 137 5.70 -12.61 3.88
CA VAL A 137 5.85 -12.05 2.54
C VAL A 137 4.91 -10.87 2.35
N VAL A 138 5.35 -9.82 1.67
CA VAL A 138 4.48 -8.71 1.28
C VAL A 138 3.50 -9.16 0.19
N LYS A 139 2.25 -8.78 0.35
CA LYS A 139 1.17 -8.97 -0.60
C LYS A 139 0.77 -7.61 -1.15
N THR A 140 0.78 -7.52 -2.47
CA THR A 140 0.37 -6.32 -3.20
C THR A 140 -1.00 -6.51 -3.80
N TYR A 141 -1.95 -5.70 -3.34
CA TYR A 141 -3.29 -5.57 -3.89
C TYR A 141 -3.42 -4.23 -4.61
N ILE A 142 -4.06 -4.24 -5.76
CA ILE A 142 -4.14 -3.09 -6.66
C ILE A 142 -5.59 -2.98 -7.12
N ALA A 143 -6.14 -1.78 -7.05
CA ALA A 143 -7.44 -1.46 -7.60
C ALA A 143 -7.39 -0.20 -8.46
N GLU A 144 -8.18 -0.23 -9.52
CA GLU A 144 -8.42 0.93 -10.36
C GLU A 144 -9.32 1.95 -9.64
N GLY A 145 -8.94 3.23 -9.76
CA GLY A 145 -9.62 4.32 -9.09
C GLY A 145 -9.25 4.46 -7.61
N LYS A 146 -9.88 5.45 -6.99
CA LYS A 146 -9.82 5.67 -5.54
C LYS A 146 -10.86 4.77 -4.88
N LYS A 147 -10.39 3.77 -4.14
CA LYS A 147 -11.20 2.71 -3.52
C LYS A 147 -10.96 2.69 -2.02
N SER A 148 -11.87 2.10 -1.26
CA SER A 148 -11.59 1.82 0.15
C SER A 148 -10.52 0.72 0.27
N LEU A 149 -9.92 0.56 1.46
CA LEU A 149 -8.97 -0.51 1.71
C LEU A 149 -9.61 -1.90 1.45
N LYS A 150 -10.85 -2.10 1.92
CA LYS A 150 -11.59 -3.35 1.71
C LYS A 150 -11.86 -3.63 0.23
N ASP A 151 -12.27 -2.62 -0.52
CA ASP A 151 -12.51 -2.78 -1.96
C ASP A 151 -11.20 -3.03 -2.71
N THR A 152 -10.08 -2.49 -2.22
CA THR A 152 -8.76 -2.71 -2.81
C THR A 152 -8.29 -4.15 -2.65
N ILE A 153 -8.51 -4.77 -1.49
CA ILE A 153 -8.17 -6.18 -1.23
C ILE A 153 -8.94 -7.12 -2.16
N ASN A 154 -10.22 -6.82 -2.38
CA ASN A 154 -11.14 -7.68 -3.14
C ASN A 154 -11.19 -7.33 -4.64
N ALA A 155 -10.40 -6.37 -5.09
CA ALA A 155 -10.32 -5.99 -6.49
C ALA A 155 -9.67 -7.12 -7.34
N PRO A 156 -10.03 -7.22 -8.63
CA PRO A 156 -9.35 -8.13 -9.55
C PRO A 156 -7.85 -7.85 -9.57
N LYS A 157 -7.05 -8.92 -9.48
CA LYS A 157 -5.59 -8.82 -9.48
C LYS A 157 -5.10 -8.44 -10.88
N ALA A 158 -4.88 -7.15 -11.10
CA ALA A 158 -4.37 -6.62 -12.36
C ALA A 158 -3.02 -5.93 -12.16
N LYS A 159 -2.18 -5.98 -13.20
CA LYS A 159 -0.95 -5.19 -13.26
C LYS A 159 -1.32 -3.71 -13.34
N LEU A 160 -0.67 -2.90 -12.52
CA LEU A 160 -0.80 -1.46 -12.58
C LEU A 160 0.24 -0.91 -13.54
N ASN A 161 -0.20 -0.29 -14.63
CA ASN A 161 0.68 0.51 -15.48
C ASN A 161 0.33 1.99 -15.24
N LEU A 162 1.34 2.78 -14.89
CA LEU A 162 1.22 4.20 -14.62
C LEU A 162 2.14 4.94 -15.56
N CYS A 163 1.62 5.96 -16.23
CA CYS A 163 2.42 6.87 -17.04
C CYS A 163 2.41 8.25 -16.42
N ILE A 164 3.53 8.96 -16.48
CA ILE A 164 3.64 10.34 -16.01
C ILE A 164 3.57 11.25 -17.23
N LYS A 165 2.49 12.00 -17.34
CA LYS A 165 2.31 13.03 -18.36
C LYS A 165 2.72 14.38 -17.79
N ASN A 166 3.78 14.97 -18.35
CA ASN A 166 4.25 16.29 -17.94
C ASN A 166 3.36 17.40 -18.52
N GLY A 167 3.14 18.47 -17.76
CA GLY A 167 2.34 19.62 -18.19
C GLY A 167 3.01 20.53 -19.23
N GLY A 168 4.25 20.26 -19.66
CA GLY A 168 4.95 21.02 -20.69
C GLY A 168 6.37 20.54 -21.04
N LEU A 169 6.75 20.77 -22.32
CA LEU A 169 8.07 20.68 -22.97
C LEU A 169 8.78 19.32 -23.17
N THR A 170 8.41 18.23 -22.50
CA THR A 170 9.07 16.92 -22.73
C THR A 170 8.11 15.86 -23.25
N SER A 171 8.35 15.33 -24.45
CA SER A 171 7.49 14.31 -25.10
C SER A 171 7.71 12.87 -24.61
N LYS A 172 8.64 12.64 -23.68
CA LYS A 172 8.91 11.30 -23.13
C LYS A 172 8.18 11.13 -21.82
N ASN A 173 6.97 10.58 -21.89
CA ASN A 173 6.27 10.07 -20.73
C ASN A 173 7.08 8.90 -20.15
N MET A 174 7.41 8.98 -18.86
CA MET A 174 8.00 7.85 -18.14
C MET A 174 6.88 6.98 -17.59
N GLY A 175 7.05 5.66 -17.68
CA GLY A 175 6.12 4.73 -17.09
C GLY A 175 6.71 3.99 -15.90
N VAL A 176 5.85 3.61 -14.97
CA VAL A 176 6.12 2.65 -13.92
C VAL A 176 5.04 1.59 -13.95
N SER A 177 5.44 0.33 -13.84
CA SER A 177 4.50 -0.76 -13.65
C SER A 177 4.69 -1.45 -12.31
N VAL A 178 3.59 -1.87 -11.70
CA VAL A 178 3.60 -2.66 -10.46
C VAL A 178 2.86 -3.97 -10.70
N ASN A 179 3.57 -5.07 -10.50
CA ASN A 179 3.01 -6.40 -10.63
C ASN A 179 2.10 -6.74 -9.43
N PRO A 180 0.92 -7.33 -9.66
CA PRO A 180 0.05 -7.76 -8.58
C PRO A 180 0.71 -8.95 -7.86
N ASN A 181 0.49 -9.07 -6.55
CA ASN A 181 1.18 -10.05 -5.68
C ASN A 181 2.72 -9.91 -5.64
N GLY A 182 3.27 -8.78 -6.07
CA GLY A 182 4.68 -8.47 -5.87
C GLY A 182 5.09 -8.53 -4.40
N ALA A 183 6.18 -9.23 -4.11
CA ALA A 183 6.62 -9.47 -2.73
C ALA A 183 7.61 -8.44 -2.16
N ASN A 184 8.17 -7.60 -3.03
CA ASN A 184 9.24 -6.66 -2.67
C ASN A 184 9.37 -5.57 -3.74
N SER A 185 10.33 -4.66 -3.56
CA SER A 185 10.58 -3.52 -4.44
C SER A 185 10.82 -3.89 -5.93
N SER A 186 11.28 -5.11 -6.24
CA SER A 186 11.44 -5.58 -7.63
C SER A 186 10.12 -5.75 -8.38
N ALA A 187 8.99 -5.75 -7.67
CA ALA A 187 7.66 -5.74 -8.26
C ALA A 187 7.34 -4.42 -8.99
N VAL A 188 8.07 -3.35 -8.66
CA VAL A 188 8.00 -2.07 -9.35
C VAL A 188 9.06 -2.06 -10.44
N GLN A 189 8.65 -1.78 -11.67
CA GLN A 189 9.52 -1.79 -12.83
C GLN A 189 9.35 -0.49 -13.61
N ILE A 190 10.45 0.05 -14.14
CA ILE A 190 10.39 1.16 -15.10
C ILE A 190 9.82 0.60 -16.40
N THR A 191 8.77 1.23 -16.90
CA THR A 191 8.27 0.96 -18.25
C THR A 191 9.10 1.78 -19.25
N PRO A 192 9.61 1.17 -20.34
CA PRO A 192 10.44 1.87 -21.33
C PRO A 192 9.77 3.13 -21.90
N ALA A 193 10.60 4.12 -22.26
CA ALA A 193 10.13 5.32 -22.96
C ALA A 193 9.46 4.93 -24.29
N GLY A 194 8.22 5.37 -24.50
CA GLY A 194 7.41 5.04 -25.69
C GLY A 194 6.32 3.98 -25.45
N SER A 195 6.31 3.33 -24.28
CA SER A 195 5.18 2.48 -23.84
C SER A 195 4.04 3.28 -23.18
N CYS A 196 4.27 4.57 -22.94
CA CYS A 196 3.31 5.54 -22.45
C CYS A 196 2.93 6.46 -23.62
N GLY A 197 2.03 5.97 -24.48
CA GLY A 197 1.65 6.60 -25.75
C GLY A 197 0.34 7.34 -25.65
#